data_AF-A0A1Y1RWT2-F1
#
_entry.id   AF-A0A1Y1RWT2-F1
#
_cell.length_a   1.000
_cell.length_b   1.000
_cell.length_c   1.000
_cell.angle_alpha   90.00
_cell.angle_beta   90.00
_cell.angle_gamma   90.00
#
_symmetry.space_group_name_H-M   'P 1'
#
loop_
_entity.id
_entity.type
_entity.pdbx_description
1 polymer ?
#
loop_
_entity_poly.entity_id
_entity_poly.type
_entity_poly.pdbx_seq_one_letter_code
_entity_poly.pdbx_strand_id
1 'polypeptide(L)'
;MITERPLLGLFDRAAIYRLFLLVLAVSLLFIAEISLYARAFSLFSLDLVLAVTAGTGFLAFFWLVLMVRRLLNRILKEIRTGVFPEQLVVRLLGVISGGLLLLLPGFITDFLGLVILLSFLKRLAGRILLAVYGERIKGAYEYLKLS
;
A
#
# COMPACT_ATOMS: atom_id res chain seq x y z
N MET A 1 -17.66 -1.12 -26.77
CA MET A 1 -18.60 -1.60 -25.73
C MET A 1 -17.78 -1.95 -24.51
N ILE A 2 -17.70 -1.03 -23.56
CA ILE A 2 -16.86 -1.13 -22.37
C ILE A 2 -17.61 -1.99 -21.35
N THR A 3 -16.99 -3.06 -20.93
CA THR A 3 -17.56 -4.12 -20.09
C THR A 3 -17.84 -3.58 -18.68
N GLU A 4 -19.06 -3.14 -18.43
CA GLU A 4 -19.57 -2.79 -17.09
C GLU A 4 -19.85 -4.02 -16.20
N ARG A 5 -18.90 -4.97 -16.11
CA ARG A 5 -19.02 -6.16 -15.25
C ARG A 5 -18.10 -6.26 -14.02
N PRO A 6 -17.47 -5.19 -13.46
CA PRO A 6 -16.72 -5.37 -12.23
C PRO A 6 -17.62 -5.63 -11.01
N LEU A 7 -18.87 -5.13 -11.03
CA LEU A 7 -19.79 -5.24 -9.90
C LEU A 7 -20.49 -6.62 -9.80
N LEU A 8 -20.68 -7.32 -10.91
CA LEU A 8 -21.31 -8.65 -10.93
C LEU A 8 -20.39 -9.76 -10.39
N GLY A 9 -19.07 -9.58 -10.44
CA GLY A 9 -18.09 -10.51 -9.86
C GLY A 9 -18.03 -10.46 -8.33
N LEU A 10 -18.49 -9.37 -7.70
CA LEU A 10 -18.59 -9.27 -6.23
C LEU A 10 -19.70 -10.19 -5.66
N PHE A 11 -20.63 -10.65 -6.51
CA PHE A 11 -21.69 -11.60 -6.15
C PHE A 11 -21.33 -13.05 -6.43
N ASP A 12 -20.09 -13.34 -6.87
CA ASP A 12 -19.58 -14.70 -6.88
C ASP A 12 -19.31 -15.16 -5.44
N ARG A 13 -19.75 -16.36 -5.06
CA ARG A 13 -19.56 -16.93 -3.72
C ARG A 13 -18.09 -16.87 -3.31
N ALA A 14 -17.17 -17.19 -4.22
CA ALA A 14 -15.73 -17.15 -3.95
C ALA A 14 -15.23 -15.73 -3.65
N ALA A 15 -15.74 -14.71 -4.34
CA ALA A 15 -15.39 -13.31 -4.10
C ALA A 15 -15.94 -12.82 -2.75
N ILE A 16 -17.18 -13.20 -2.42
CA ILE A 16 -17.81 -12.89 -1.12
C ILE A 16 -16.99 -13.50 0.03
N TYR A 17 -16.60 -14.78 -0.07
CA TYR A 17 -15.78 -15.40 0.98
C TYR A 17 -14.42 -14.73 1.13
N ARG A 18 -13.75 -14.37 0.03
CA ARG A 18 -12.47 -13.64 0.09
C ARG A 18 -12.64 -12.27 0.72
N LEU A 19 -13.69 -11.52 0.37
CA LEU A 19 -13.99 -10.23 0.97
C LEU A 19 -14.27 -10.38 2.46
N PHE A 20 -15.09 -11.35 2.85
CA PHE A 20 -15.41 -11.63 4.24
C PHE A 20 -14.14 -11.99 5.05
N LEU A 21 -13.26 -12.84 4.50
CA LEU A 21 -11.97 -13.16 5.11
C LEU A 21 -11.06 -11.94 5.23
N LEU A 22 -11.03 -11.05 4.23
CA LEU A 22 -10.26 -9.80 4.31
C LEU A 22 -10.81 -8.88 5.40
N VAL A 23 -12.12 -8.70 5.48
CA VAL A 23 -12.78 -7.91 6.52
C VAL A 23 -12.49 -8.50 7.90
N LEU A 24 -12.59 -9.82 8.04
CA LEU A 24 -12.27 -10.53 9.28
C LEU A 24 -10.80 -10.34 9.68
N ALA A 25 -9.87 -10.48 8.74
CA ALA A 25 -8.44 -10.28 8.98
C ALA A 25 -8.13 -8.84 9.42
N VAL A 26 -8.74 -7.84 8.77
CA VAL A 26 -8.59 -6.43 9.17
C VAL A 26 -9.18 -6.19 10.56
N SER A 27 -10.36 -6.76 10.86
CA SER A 27 -10.97 -6.64 12.19
C SER A 27 -10.11 -7.27 13.29
N LEU A 28 -9.57 -8.47 13.06
CA LEU A 28 -8.64 -9.12 13.99
C LEU A 28 -7.37 -8.31 14.20
N LEU A 29 -6.85 -7.69 13.13
CA LEU A 29 -5.71 -6.79 13.21
C LEU A 29 -6.01 -5.60 14.12
N PHE A 30 -7.16 -4.94 13.98
CA PHE A 30 -7.56 -3.84 14.89
C PHE A 30 -7.67 -4.28 16.34
N ILE A 31 -8.24 -5.46 16.61
CA ILE A 31 -8.32 -6.00 17.98
C ILE A 31 -6.92 -6.24 18.55
N ALA A 32 -6.01 -6.80 17.75
CA ALA A 32 -4.62 -7.01 18.15
C ALA A 32 -3.92 -5.68 18.45
N GLU A 33 -4.12 -4.65 17.62
CA GLU A 33 -3.57 -3.31 17.85
C GLU A 33 -4.06 -2.70 19.17
N ILE A 34 -5.37 -2.73 19.43
CA ILE A 34 -5.94 -2.21 20.68
C ILE A 34 -5.31 -2.91 21.89
N SER A 35 -5.10 -4.23 21.81
CA SER A 35 -4.46 -4.98 22.89
C SER A 35 -3.01 -4.55 23.15
N LEU A 36 -2.27 -4.15 22.11
CA LEU A 36 -0.91 -3.63 22.23
C LEU A 36 -0.90 -2.21 22.79
N TYR A 37 -1.80 -1.33 22.34
CA TYR A 37 -1.97 0.00 22.92
C TYR A 37 -2.31 -0.06 24.41
N ALA A 38 -3.21 -0.96 24.82
CA ALA A 38 -3.53 -1.14 26.24
C ALA A 38 -2.29 -1.49 27.08
N ARG A 39 -1.39 -2.33 26.56
CA ARG A 39 -0.10 -2.65 27.20
C ARG A 39 0.89 -1.48 27.15
N ALA A 40 0.90 -0.71 26.07
CA ALA A 40 1.76 0.46 25.95
C ALA A 40 1.37 1.53 26.97
N PHE A 41 0.07 1.79 27.16
CA PHE A 41 -0.43 2.74 28.15
C PHE A 41 -0.19 2.33 29.60
N SER A 42 0.03 1.05 29.90
CA SER A 42 0.43 0.63 31.25
C SER A 42 1.91 0.90 31.53
N LEU A 43 2.73 1.12 30.50
CA LEU A 43 4.17 1.37 30.61
C LEU A 43 4.52 2.85 30.37
N PHE A 44 3.75 3.54 29.54
CA PHE A 44 4.00 4.91 29.08
C PHE A 44 2.77 5.80 29.29
N SER A 45 2.98 7.11 29.36
CA SER A 45 1.88 8.07 29.41
C SER A 45 1.10 8.10 28.09
N LEU A 46 -0.20 8.38 28.19
CA LEU A 46 -1.09 8.50 27.03
C LEU A 46 -0.56 9.51 26.01
N ASP A 47 -0.13 10.67 26.47
CA ASP A 47 0.38 11.75 25.62
C ASP A 47 1.61 11.31 24.82
N LEU A 48 2.52 10.54 25.43
CA LEU A 48 3.72 10.05 24.76
C LEU A 48 3.36 9.04 23.66
N VAL A 49 2.51 8.07 23.97
CA VAL A 49 2.10 7.04 23.00
C VAL A 49 1.38 7.69 21.80
N LEU A 50 0.47 8.63 22.06
CA LEU A 50 -0.20 9.38 21.00
C LEU A 50 0.77 10.23 20.18
N ALA A 51 1.69 10.94 20.83
CA ALA A 51 2.67 11.78 20.14
C ALA A 51 3.60 10.94 19.24
N VAL A 52 4.08 9.79 19.72
CA VAL A 52 4.93 8.88 18.94
C VAL A 52 4.15 8.31 17.76
N THR A 53 2.95 7.79 17.99
CA THR A 53 2.12 7.17 16.93
C THR A 53 1.70 8.18 15.86
N ALA A 54 1.26 9.37 16.29
CA ALA A 54 0.92 10.44 15.35
C ALA A 54 2.18 10.92 14.60
N GLY A 55 3.31 11.00 15.30
CA GLY A 55 4.59 11.36 14.71
C GLY A 55 5.07 10.37 13.65
N THR A 56 5.00 9.06 13.91
CA THR A 56 5.37 8.02 12.93
C THR A 56 4.48 8.08 11.71
N GLY A 57 3.16 8.15 11.90
CA GLY A 57 2.21 8.28 10.80
C GLY A 57 2.43 9.53 9.95
N PHE A 58 2.70 10.68 10.59
CA PHE A 58 2.96 11.93 9.88
C PHE A 58 4.26 11.90 9.07
N LEU A 59 5.34 11.39 9.67
CA LEU A 59 6.62 11.21 9.00
C LEU A 59 6.51 10.25 7.81
N ALA A 60 5.79 9.15 7.99
CA ALA A 60 5.53 8.18 6.94
C ALA A 60 4.73 8.81 5.79
N PHE A 61 3.68 9.57 6.09
CA PHE A 61 2.89 10.29 5.09
C PHE A 61 3.76 11.23 4.26
N PHE A 62 4.54 12.08 4.93
CA PHE A 62 5.38 13.06 4.24
C PHE A 62 6.42 12.37 3.34
N TRP A 63 7.08 11.33 3.87
CA TRP A 63 8.04 10.55 3.11
C TRP A 63 7.40 9.85 1.90
N LEU A 64 6.22 9.26 2.08
CA LEU A 64 5.47 8.57 1.04
C LEU A 64 5.11 9.53 -0.10
N VAL A 65 4.55 10.69 0.21
CA VAL A 65 4.18 11.70 -0.79
C VAL A 65 5.40 12.14 -1.60
N LEU A 66 6.53 12.41 -0.94
CA LEU A 66 7.76 12.79 -1.61
C LEU A 66 8.28 11.66 -2.53
N MET A 67 8.31 10.44 -2.02
CA MET A 67 8.82 9.27 -2.75
C MET A 67 7.95 8.95 -3.97
N VAL A 68 6.62 8.95 -3.80
CA VAL A 68 5.64 8.72 -4.87
C VAL A 68 5.75 9.79 -5.95
N ARG A 69 5.80 11.08 -5.59
CA ARG A 69 5.98 12.17 -6.56
C ARG A 69 7.26 12.01 -7.36
N ARG A 70 8.39 11.71 -6.70
CA ARG A 70 9.68 11.51 -7.38
C ARG A 70 9.65 10.33 -8.35
N LEU A 71 9.05 9.19 -7.94
CA LEU A 71 8.97 7.99 -8.77
C LEU A 71 8.01 8.16 -9.94
N LEU A 72 6.83 8.75 -9.71
CA LEU A 72 5.87 9.07 -10.77
C LEU A 72 6.48 9.98 -11.82
N ASN A 73 7.17 11.05 -11.41
CA ASN A 73 7.83 11.95 -12.36
C ASN A 73 8.90 11.24 -13.21
N ARG A 74 9.61 10.25 -12.65
CA ARG A 74 10.58 9.44 -13.42
C ARG A 74 9.87 8.48 -14.38
N ILE A 75 8.82 7.81 -13.91
CA ILE A 75 8.00 6.92 -14.73
C ILE A 75 7.44 7.69 -15.94
N LEU A 76 6.82 8.85 -15.72
CA LEU A 76 6.27 9.67 -16.81
C LEU A 76 7.34 10.13 -17.80
N LYS A 77 8.56 10.45 -17.32
CA LYS A 77 9.68 10.79 -18.21
C LYS A 77 10.12 9.60 -19.07
N GLU A 78 10.21 8.41 -18.50
CA GLU A 78 10.59 7.20 -19.25
C GLU A 78 9.49 6.74 -20.21
N ILE A 79 8.21 6.86 -19.84
CA ILE A 79 7.08 6.55 -20.73
C ILE A 79 7.13 7.40 -22.00
N ARG A 80 7.47 8.69 -21.90
CA ARG A 80 7.64 9.59 -23.05
C ARG A 80 8.76 9.16 -24.01
N THR A 81 9.73 8.38 -23.54
CA THR A 81 10.78 7.78 -24.39
C THR A 81 10.33 6.50 -25.10
N GLY A 82 9.08 6.06 -24.87
CA GLY A 82 8.50 4.87 -25.49
C GLY A 82 8.85 3.55 -24.81
N VAL A 83 9.58 3.57 -23.69
CA VAL A 83 10.01 2.39 -22.93
C VAL A 83 9.12 2.21 -21.69
N PHE A 84 8.68 0.98 -21.40
CA PHE A 84 7.92 0.68 -20.18
C PHE A 84 8.87 0.52 -18.97
N PRO A 85 8.77 1.39 -17.95
CA PRO A 85 9.74 1.45 -16.86
C PRO A 85 9.40 0.46 -15.73
N GLU A 86 9.45 -0.85 -16.02
CA GLU A 86 8.99 -1.91 -15.12
C GLU A 86 9.58 -1.81 -13.71
N GLN A 87 10.89 -1.60 -13.60
CA GLN A 87 11.57 -1.53 -12.30
C GLN A 87 11.12 -0.33 -11.46
N LEU A 88 10.80 0.80 -12.09
CA LEU A 88 10.29 1.98 -11.40
C LEU A 88 8.84 1.77 -10.94
N VAL A 89 8.02 1.10 -11.76
CA VAL A 89 6.65 0.73 -11.40
C VAL A 89 6.64 -0.23 -10.21
N VAL A 90 7.46 -1.30 -10.25
CA VAL A 90 7.64 -2.22 -9.11
C VAL A 90 8.05 -1.46 -7.86
N ARG A 91 9.02 -0.55 -7.99
CA ARG A 91 9.47 0.27 -6.85
C ARG A 91 8.35 1.16 -6.31
N LEU A 92 7.55 1.77 -7.18
CA LEU A 92 6.41 2.61 -6.81
C LEU A 92 5.36 1.80 -6.05
N LEU A 93 4.97 0.63 -6.56
CA LEU A 93 3.99 -0.26 -5.91
C LEU A 93 4.49 -0.75 -4.54
N GLY A 94 5.78 -1.08 -4.43
CA GLY A 94 6.42 -1.44 -3.16
C GLY A 94 6.42 -0.29 -2.14
N VAL A 95 6.69 0.94 -2.60
CA VAL A 95 6.63 2.14 -1.75
C VAL A 95 5.20 2.41 -1.30
N ILE A 96 4.23 2.33 -2.20
CA ILE A 96 2.81 2.55 -1.88
C ILE A 96 2.33 1.52 -0.87
N SER A 97 2.60 0.23 -1.08
CA SER A 97 2.16 -0.83 -0.15
C SER A 97 2.74 -0.66 1.26
N GLY A 98 4.05 -0.48 1.41
CA GLY A 98 4.67 -0.27 2.72
C GLY A 98 4.25 1.06 3.37
N GLY A 99 4.16 2.13 2.57
CA GLY A 99 3.73 3.43 3.05
C GLY A 99 2.27 3.46 3.50
N LEU A 100 1.37 2.77 2.80
CA LEU A 100 -0.05 2.71 3.17
C LEU A 100 -0.25 2.02 4.52
N LEU A 101 0.56 1.01 4.83
CA LEU A 101 0.54 0.35 6.13
C LEU A 101 1.02 1.28 7.25
N LEU A 102 2.06 2.09 7.00
CA LEU A 102 2.54 3.09 7.96
C LEU A 102 1.60 4.29 8.15
N LEU A 103 0.63 4.49 7.24
CA LEU A 103 -0.41 5.49 7.43
C LEU A 103 -1.48 5.03 8.41
N LEU A 104 -1.63 3.72 8.61
CA LEU A 104 -2.54 3.17 9.60
C LEU A 104 -1.82 3.20 10.96
N PRO A 105 -2.24 4.06 11.90
CA PRO A 105 -1.57 4.15 13.19
C PRO A 105 -1.73 2.84 13.96
N GLY A 106 -0.63 2.15 14.21
CA GLY A 106 -0.62 0.83 14.85
C GLY A 106 0.79 0.30 15.04
N PHE A 107 1.02 -0.51 16.06
CA PHE A 107 2.31 -1.16 16.30
C PHE A 107 2.60 -2.23 15.25
N ILE A 108 1.61 -3.06 14.91
CA ILE A 108 1.74 -4.14 13.93
C ILE A 108 1.81 -3.55 12.53
N THR A 109 0.95 -2.59 12.22
CA THR A 109 0.95 -1.90 10.92
C THR A 109 2.23 -1.10 10.69
N ASP A 110 2.74 -0.38 11.70
CA ASP A 110 4.02 0.32 11.61
C ASP A 110 5.17 -0.67 11.40
N PHE A 111 5.20 -1.76 12.18
CA PHE A 111 6.23 -2.78 12.02
C PHE A 111 6.20 -3.40 10.62
N LEU A 112 5.04 -3.87 10.15
CA LEU A 112 4.89 -4.48 8.83
C LEU A 112 5.20 -3.48 7.71
N GLY A 113 4.76 -2.23 7.84
CA GLY A 113 5.04 -1.19 6.87
C GLY A 113 6.53 -0.86 6.78
N LEU A 114 7.23 -0.71 7.91
CA LEU A 114 8.69 -0.55 7.94
C LEU A 114 9.41 -1.76 7.33
N VAL A 115 8.99 -2.97 7.69
CA VAL A 115 9.52 -4.23 7.16
C VAL A 115 9.36 -4.29 5.64
N ILE A 116 8.19 -3.94 5.09
CA ILE A 116 7.97 -3.89 3.65
C ILE A 116 8.84 -2.82 2.98
N LEU A 117 9.12 -1.68 3.62
CA LEU A 117 9.97 -0.64 3.01
C LEU A 117 11.44 -1.05 2.86
N LEU A 118 11.88 -2.12 3.54
CA LEU A 118 13.22 -2.70 3.35
C LEU A 118 13.45 -3.07 1.88
N SER A 119 14.67 -2.85 1.41
CA SER A 119 15.02 -2.93 -0.02
C SER A 119 14.66 -4.24 -0.72
N PHE A 120 14.66 -5.37 0.01
CA PHE A 120 14.27 -6.67 -0.53
C PHE A 120 12.74 -6.83 -0.58
N LEU A 121 12.07 -6.64 0.55
CA LEU A 121 10.62 -6.83 0.68
C LEU A 121 9.81 -5.83 -0.14
N LYS A 122 10.32 -4.60 -0.28
CA LYS A 122 9.74 -3.57 -1.15
C LYS A 122 9.67 -4.03 -2.60
N ARG A 123 10.75 -4.65 -3.08
CA ARG A 123 10.82 -5.18 -4.46
C ARG A 123 9.89 -6.38 -4.61
N LEU A 124 9.83 -7.25 -3.60
CA LEU A 124 8.94 -8.41 -3.62
C LEU A 124 7.46 -7.99 -3.66
N ALA A 125 7.04 -7.11 -2.75
CA ALA A 125 5.68 -6.57 -2.72
C ALA A 125 5.31 -5.89 -4.05
N GLY A 126 6.22 -5.07 -4.58
CA GLY A 126 6.02 -4.42 -5.87
C GLY A 126 5.85 -5.40 -7.04
N ARG A 127 6.62 -6.50 -7.07
CA ARG A 127 6.50 -7.53 -8.10
C ARG A 127 5.19 -8.30 -7.99
N ILE A 128 4.78 -8.65 -6.76
CA ILE A 128 3.50 -9.33 -6.52
C ILE A 128 2.36 -8.45 -7.01
N LEU A 129 2.35 -7.17 -6.65
CA LEU A 129 1.33 -6.22 -7.10
C LEU A 129 1.35 -6.03 -8.62
N LEU A 130 2.53 -5.96 -9.24
CA LEU A 130 2.63 -5.87 -10.70
C LEU A 130 2.11 -7.15 -11.37
N ALA A 131 2.35 -8.33 -10.81
CA ALA A 131 1.82 -9.59 -11.35
C ALA A 131 0.29 -9.65 -11.24
N VAL A 132 -0.28 -9.16 -10.13
CA VAL A 132 -1.73 -9.14 -9.89
C VAL A 132 -2.45 -8.09 -10.76
N TYR A 133 -1.86 -6.90 -10.91
CA TYR A 133 -2.49 -5.75 -11.58
C TYR A 133 -1.87 -5.40 -12.93
N GLY A 134 -0.99 -6.26 -13.46
CA GLY A 134 -0.17 -5.97 -14.64
C GLY A 134 -0.97 -5.56 -15.87
N GLU A 135 -2.09 -6.22 -16.14
CA GLU A 135 -2.98 -5.88 -17.25
C GLU A 135 -3.56 -4.46 -17.12
N ARG A 136 -4.00 -4.07 -15.91
CA ARG A 136 -4.51 -2.71 -15.67
C ARG A 136 -3.42 -1.66 -15.80
N ILE A 137 -2.22 -1.98 -15.32
CA ILE A 137 -1.05 -1.09 -15.38
C ILE A 137 -0.58 -0.89 -16.82
N LYS A 138 -0.57 -1.96 -17.64
CA LYS A 138 -0.26 -1.89 -19.07
C LYS A 138 -1.28 -1.07 -19.83
N GLY A 139 -2.57 -1.27 -19.56
CA GLY A 139 -3.63 -0.44 -20.15
C GLY A 139 -3.42 1.05 -19.83
N ALA A 140 -3.17 1.39 -18.55
CA ALA A 140 -2.85 2.75 -18.16
C ALA A 140 -1.60 3.31 -18.87
N TYR A 141 -0.58 2.50 -19.09
CA TYR A 141 0.61 2.88 -19.86
C TYR A 141 0.28 3.22 -21.32
N GLU A 142 -0.56 2.42 -22.00
CA GLU A 142 -0.97 2.68 -23.37
C GLU A 142 -1.71 4.02 -23.50
N TYR A 143 -2.60 4.32 -22.55
CA TYR A 143 -3.27 5.63 -22.51
C TYR A 143 -2.28 6.78 -22.32
N LEU A 144 -1.31 6.64 -21.41
CA LEU A 144 -0.31 7.68 -21.14
C LEU A 144 0.69 7.88 -22.28
N LYS A 145 0.86 6.90 -23.17
CA LYS A 145 1.69 7.03 -24.38
C LYS A 145 0.98 7.82 -25.49
N LEU A 146 -0.35 7.83 -25.49
CA LEU A 146 -1.18 8.51 -26.49
C LEU A 146 -1.50 9.97 -26.14
N SER A 147 -1.29 10.38 -24.88
CA SER A 147 -1.46 11.75 -24.37
C SER A 147 -0.18 12.58 -24.48
#